data_AF-A0A6G1DSB3-F1
#
_entry.id   AF-A0A6G1DSB3-F1
#
_cell.length_a   1.000
_cell.length_b   1.000
_cell.length_c   1.000
_cell.angle_alpha   90.00
_cell.angle_beta   90.00
_cell.angle_gamma   90.00
#
_symmetry.space_group_name_H-M   'P 1'
#
loop_
_entity.id
_entity.type
_entity.pdbx_description
1 polymer ?
#
loop_
_entity_poly.entity_id
_entity_poly.type
_entity_poly.pdbx_seq_one_letter_code
_entity_poly.pdbx_strand_id
1 'polypeptide(L)'
;MWAKEFCGTNLMTSFFQGLEHAIAGTALYVLKSDDDLDRLKDAVTEKMTRVRNRIDKSGEGIYVQASTLGSLEALTEFLKSPAVNIPFCDFSIGPVHKKDVMKTNVMLERKKEYATILAFDVRVMPDARDLAEESGVKIFVA
;
A
#
# COMPACT_ATOMS: atom_id res chain seq x y z
N MET A 1 -38.20 -0.23 2.76
CA MET A 1 -38.38 0.16 1.34
C MET A 1 -37.38 1.27 1.00
N TRP A 2 -36.11 0.94 0.75
CA TRP A 2 -35.12 1.92 0.25
C TRP A 2 -34.12 1.19 -0.65
N ALA A 3 -34.57 0.85 -1.84
CA ALA A 3 -33.69 0.61 -2.98
C ALA A 3 -34.09 1.63 -4.04
N LYS A 4 -33.24 2.62 -4.27
CA LYS A 4 -33.32 3.45 -5.48
C LYS A 4 -32.23 2.93 -6.41
N GLU A 5 -32.64 2.44 -7.57
CA GLU A 5 -31.76 2.25 -8.70
C GLU A 5 -31.04 3.57 -9.00
N PHE A 6 -29.72 3.50 -9.17
CA PHE A 6 -28.90 4.60 -9.68
C PHE A 6 -28.20 4.12 -10.94
N CYS A 7 -28.69 4.61 -12.08
CA CYS A 7 -27.99 4.60 -13.35
C CYS A 7 -27.40 6.00 -13.54
N GLY A 8 -26.08 6.11 -13.55
CA GLY A 8 -25.37 7.36 -13.86
C GLY A 8 -24.07 7.55 -13.06
N THR A 9 -23.02 7.99 -13.76
CA THR A 9 -21.76 8.48 -13.21
C THR A 9 -21.98 9.71 -12.33
N ASN A 10 -22.33 9.51 -11.06
CA ASN A 10 -22.37 10.57 -10.06
C ASN A 10 -21.49 10.17 -8.88
N LEU A 11 -20.59 11.08 -8.49
CA LEU A 11 -19.78 10.95 -7.28
C LEU A 11 -20.73 10.90 -6.07
N MET A 12 -20.80 9.75 -5.40
CA MET A 12 -21.65 9.55 -4.24
C MET A 12 -20.84 9.78 -2.96
N THR A 13 -20.94 10.98 -2.36
CA THR A 13 -20.38 11.26 -1.04
C THR A 13 -21.34 10.72 0.03
N SER A 14 -21.22 9.42 0.35
CA SER A 14 -22.00 8.81 1.44
C SER A 14 -21.14 8.73 2.71
N PHE A 15 -21.61 9.36 3.79
CA PHE A 15 -20.97 9.33 5.11
C PHE A 15 -21.31 8.01 5.82
N PHE A 16 -20.54 6.95 5.57
CA PHE A 16 -20.63 5.69 6.32
C PHE A 16 -19.64 5.71 7.49
N GLN A 17 -20.11 5.36 8.70
CA GLN A 17 -19.23 5.12 9.85
C GLN A 17 -18.60 3.72 9.71
N GLY A 18 -17.27 3.63 9.83
CA GLY A 18 -16.51 2.37 9.69
C GLY A 18 -15.64 2.24 8.42
N LEU A 19 -15.51 3.30 7.61
CA LEU A 19 -14.65 3.34 6.40
C LEU A 19 -13.18 3.69 6.69
N GLU A 20 -12.74 3.65 7.95
CA GLU A 20 -11.39 4.06 8.36
C GLU A 20 -10.25 3.21 7.77
N HIS A 21 -10.57 2.05 7.19
CA HIS A 21 -9.64 1.18 6.44
C HIS A 21 -10.00 1.06 4.94
N ALA A 22 -10.89 1.90 4.43
CA ALA A 22 -11.35 1.80 3.04
C ALA A 22 -10.32 2.39 2.07
N ILE A 23 -9.89 1.53 1.15
CA ILE A 23 -8.93 1.84 0.09
C ILE A 23 -9.68 2.46 -1.09
N ALA A 24 -9.31 3.69 -1.47
CA ALA A 24 -9.87 4.34 -2.66
C ALA A 24 -9.64 3.49 -3.92
N GLY A 25 -10.67 3.31 -4.75
CA GLY A 25 -10.60 2.49 -5.96
C GLY A 25 -11.04 1.02 -5.79
N THR A 26 -11.47 0.62 -4.60
CA THR A 26 -12.17 -0.67 -4.41
C THR A 26 -13.65 -0.54 -4.76
N ALA A 27 -14.22 -1.58 -5.40
CA ALA A 27 -15.65 -1.62 -5.70
C ALA A 27 -16.45 -1.71 -4.39
N LEU A 28 -17.47 -0.84 -4.26
CA LEU A 28 -18.37 -0.85 -3.11
C LEU A 28 -19.39 -1.98 -3.30
N TYR A 29 -19.22 -3.08 -2.58
CA TYR A 29 -20.17 -4.20 -2.60
C TYR A 29 -21.25 -3.97 -1.55
N VAL A 30 -22.49 -3.79 -2.02
CA VAL A 30 -23.67 -3.80 -1.16
C VAL A 30 -23.98 -5.26 -0.83
N LEU A 31 -23.50 -5.71 0.33
CA LEU A 31 -23.77 -7.05 0.82
C LEU A 31 -25.26 -7.17 1.17
N LYS A 32 -25.93 -8.17 0.60
CA LYS A 32 -27.20 -8.66 1.15
C LYS A 32 -26.87 -9.70 2.22
N SER A 33 -27.80 -9.97 3.12
CA SER A 33 -27.61 -10.83 4.31
C SER A 33 -27.16 -12.28 4.03
N ASP A 34 -26.92 -12.65 2.77
CA ASP A 34 -26.56 -13.99 2.29
C ASP A 34 -25.18 -14.01 1.58
N ASP A 35 -24.46 -12.89 1.53
CA ASP A 35 -23.17 -12.82 0.84
C ASP A 35 -22.03 -13.44 1.67
N ASP A 36 -21.30 -14.35 1.04
CA ASP A 36 -20.10 -15.02 1.56
C ASP A 36 -18.91 -14.04 1.66
N LEU A 37 -18.79 -13.38 2.81
CA LEU A 37 -17.66 -12.51 3.17
C LEU A 37 -16.29 -13.19 2.97
N ASP A 38 -16.23 -14.53 3.08
CA ASP A 38 -15.00 -15.31 2.93
C ASP A 38 -14.45 -15.27 1.50
N ARG A 39 -15.33 -15.37 0.49
CA ARG A 39 -14.93 -15.29 -0.93
C ARG A 39 -14.33 -13.93 -1.31
N LEU A 40 -14.82 -12.85 -0.72
CA LEU A 40 -14.30 -11.50 -0.95
C LEU A 40 -12.90 -11.34 -0.32
N LYS A 41 -12.68 -11.94 0.86
CA LYS A 41 -11.37 -11.95 1.53
C LYS A 41 -10.35 -12.80 0.77
N ASP A 42 -10.76 -13.93 0.20
CA ASP A 42 -9.88 -14.78 -0.61
C ASP A 42 -9.33 -14.04 -1.83
N ALA A 43 -10.20 -13.32 -2.55
CA ALA A 43 -9.78 -12.55 -3.73
C ALA A 43 -8.73 -11.47 -3.39
N VAL A 44 -8.83 -10.82 -2.22
CA VAL A 44 -7.84 -9.83 -1.75
C VAL A 44 -6.54 -10.51 -1.31
N THR A 45 -6.65 -11.63 -0.61
CA THR A 45 -5.51 -12.42 -0.12
C THR A 45 -4.68 -12.97 -1.28
N GLU A 46 -5.34 -13.43 -2.35
CA GLU A 46 -4.68 -13.90 -3.55
C GLU A 46 -3.87 -12.79 -4.22
N LYS A 47 -4.44 -11.58 -4.38
CA LYS A 47 -3.73 -10.44 -4.96
C LYS A 47 -2.52 -10.01 -4.12
N MET A 48 -2.66 -9.94 -2.79
CA MET A 48 -1.52 -9.66 -1.91
C MET A 48 -0.40 -10.69 -2.07
N THR A 49 -0.76 -11.97 -2.24
CA THR A 49 0.20 -13.06 -2.48
C THR A 49 0.92 -12.89 -3.82
N ARG A 50 0.20 -12.48 -4.88
CA ARG A 50 0.80 -12.19 -6.19
C ARG A 50 1.83 -11.07 -6.11
N VAL A 51 1.52 -9.97 -5.40
CA VAL A 51 2.49 -8.89 -5.20
C VAL A 51 3.69 -9.37 -4.39
N ARG A 52 3.46 -10.14 -3.32
CA ARG A 52 4.54 -10.71 -2.50
C ARG A 52 5.47 -11.62 -3.30
N ASN A 53 4.94 -12.40 -4.24
CA ASN A 53 5.76 -13.24 -5.12
C ASN A 53 6.62 -12.45 -6.11
N ARG A 54 6.27 -11.18 -6.35
CA ARG A 54 7.08 -10.29 -7.19
C ARG A 54 8.22 -9.62 -6.41
N ILE A 55 8.27 -9.73 -5.09
CA ILE A 55 9.34 -9.11 -4.29
C ILE A 55 10.64 -9.88 -4.44
N ASP A 56 11.76 -9.17 -4.40
CA ASP A 56 13.07 -9.81 -4.40
C ASP A 56 13.31 -10.56 -3.08
N LYS A 57 13.57 -11.86 -3.19
CA LYS A 57 13.79 -12.73 -2.02
C LYS A 57 15.15 -12.55 -1.36
N SER A 58 16.05 -11.76 -1.97
CA SER A 58 17.36 -11.43 -1.39
C SER A 58 17.24 -10.49 -0.17
N GLY A 59 16.04 -9.91 0.04
CA GLY A 59 15.75 -9.00 1.13
C GLY A 59 16.49 -7.66 1.00
N GLU A 60 17.01 -7.35 -0.18
CA GLU A 60 17.67 -6.08 -0.49
C GLU A 60 16.76 -5.26 -1.40
N GLY A 61 16.48 -4.02 -1.00
CA GLY A 61 15.67 -3.13 -1.81
C GLY A 61 15.02 -2.04 -0.96
N ILE A 62 14.39 -1.11 -1.65
CA ILE A 62 13.62 -0.03 -1.02
C ILE A 62 12.35 -0.56 -0.34
N TYR A 63 11.77 0.22 0.55
CA TYR A 63 10.49 -0.09 1.18
C TYR A 63 9.38 0.70 0.49
N VAL A 64 8.24 0.08 0.20
CA VAL A 64 7.13 0.75 -0.52
C VAL A 64 5.87 0.80 0.33
N GLN A 65 5.31 1.99 0.49
CA GLN A 65 4.03 2.24 1.13
C GLN A 65 3.04 2.78 0.11
N ALA A 66 1.84 2.22 0.03
CA ALA A 66 0.80 2.67 -0.89
C ALA A 66 -0.58 2.74 -0.22
N SER A 67 -1.47 3.58 -0.74
CA SER A 67 -2.86 3.63 -0.26
C SER A 67 -3.66 2.42 -0.72
N THR A 68 -3.34 1.88 -1.90
CA THR A 68 -4.07 0.80 -2.57
C THR A 68 -3.15 -0.30 -3.07
N LEU A 69 -3.68 -1.53 -3.16
CA LEU A 69 -2.98 -2.65 -3.78
C LEU A 69 -2.75 -2.44 -5.28
N GLY A 70 -3.70 -1.80 -5.98
CA GLY A 70 -3.57 -1.51 -7.41
C GLY A 70 -2.42 -0.55 -7.72
N SER A 71 -2.25 0.48 -6.88
CA SER A 71 -1.12 1.41 -6.98
C SER A 71 0.20 0.68 -6.76
N LEU A 72 0.24 -0.23 -5.77
CA LEU A 72 1.42 -1.04 -5.49
C LEU A 72 1.78 -2.00 -6.63
N GLU A 73 0.79 -2.64 -7.27
CA GLU A 73 1.00 -3.51 -8.43
C GLU A 73 1.61 -2.72 -9.59
N ALA A 74 1.07 -1.54 -9.90
CA ALA A 74 1.58 -0.67 -10.95
C ALA A 74 3.00 -0.17 -10.64
N LEU A 75 3.27 0.25 -9.40
CA LEU A 75 4.61 0.65 -8.96
C LEU A 75 5.60 -0.49 -9.04
N THR A 76 5.20 -1.70 -8.63
CA THR A 76 6.03 -2.90 -8.71
C THR A 76 6.45 -3.20 -10.16
N GLU A 77 5.50 -3.11 -11.11
CA GLU A 77 5.78 -3.31 -12.53
C GLU A 77 6.72 -2.23 -13.08
N PHE A 78 6.49 -0.97 -12.69
CA PHE A 78 7.33 0.15 -13.10
C PHE A 78 8.76 0.04 -12.57
N LEU A 79 8.94 -0.27 -11.28
CA LEU A 79 10.26 -0.41 -10.65
C LEU A 79 11.07 -1.57 -11.22
N LYS A 80 10.39 -2.65 -11.65
CA LYS A 80 10.99 -3.81 -12.31
C LYS A 80 11.31 -3.59 -13.79
N SER A 81 10.77 -2.55 -14.39
CA SER A 81 11.08 -2.21 -15.78
C SER A 81 12.60 -2.05 -15.94
N PRO A 82 13.20 -2.52 -17.05
CA PRO A 82 14.64 -2.42 -17.29
C PRO A 82 15.16 -0.98 -17.32
N ALA A 83 14.27 0.02 -17.45
CA ALA A 83 14.62 1.44 -17.38
C ALA A 83 14.92 1.93 -15.96
N VAL A 84 14.36 1.29 -14.93
CA VAL A 84 14.49 1.69 -13.52
C VAL A 84 15.29 0.65 -12.74
N ASN A 85 14.88 -0.62 -12.84
CA ASN A 85 15.52 -1.78 -12.22
C ASN A 85 15.88 -1.58 -10.74
N ILE A 86 14.91 -1.09 -9.95
CA ILE A 86 15.08 -0.91 -8.50
C ILE A 86 14.35 -2.03 -7.77
N PRO A 87 15.07 -2.88 -6.99
CA PRO A 87 14.42 -3.88 -6.16
C PRO A 87 13.77 -3.22 -4.94
N PHE A 88 12.65 -3.77 -4.50
CA PHE A 88 12.04 -3.44 -3.21
C PHE A 88 12.00 -4.69 -2.33
N CYS A 89 12.20 -4.51 -1.03
CA CYS A 89 12.36 -5.62 -0.07
C CYS A 89 11.06 -6.01 0.63
N ASP A 90 10.16 -5.05 0.84
CA ASP A 90 8.90 -5.25 1.55
C ASP A 90 7.95 -4.09 1.20
N PHE A 91 6.67 -4.26 1.53
CA PHE A 91 5.64 -3.26 1.32
C PHE A 91 4.61 -3.22 2.44
N SER A 92 3.88 -2.13 2.55
CA SER A 92 2.66 -2.06 3.37
C SER A 92 1.62 -1.11 2.77
N ILE A 93 0.37 -1.32 3.18
CA ILE A 93 -0.78 -0.52 2.74
C ILE A 93 -1.23 0.37 3.89
N GLY A 94 -1.42 1.66 3.60
CA GLY A 94 -1.84 2.68 4.58
C GLY A 94 -0.70 3.63 4.99
N PRO A 95 -0.88 4.44 6.05
CA PRO A 95 0.11 5.45 6.46
C PRO A 95 1.48 4.85 6.80
N VAL A 96 2.55 5.64 6.64
CA VAL A 96 3.91 5.25 7.05
C VAL A 96 4.05 5.41 8.56
N HIS A 97 4.43 4.34 9.25
CA HIS A 97 4.63 4.29 10.69
C HIS A 97 6.11 4.04 11.05
N LYS A 98 6.46 4.23 12.33
CA LYS A 98 7.83 3.94 12.83
C LYS A 98 8.34 2.55 12.49
N LYS A 99 7.48 1.53 12.53
CA LYS A 99 7.85 0.14 12.21
C LYS A 99 8.39 0.00 10.79
N ASP A 100 7.88 0.80 9.85
CA ASP A 100 8.26 0.77 8.43
C ASP A 100 9.65 1.42 8.26
N VAL A 101 9.90 2.49 9.02
CA VAL A 101 11.22 3.15 9.12
C VAL A 101 12.25 2.23 9.77
N MET A 102 11.92 1.52 10.85
CA MET A 102 12.83 0.57 11.48
C MET A 102 13.24 -0.56 10.53
N LYS A 103 12.30 -1.11 9.76
CA LYS A 103 12.61 -2.11 8.73
C LYS A 103 13.57 -1.57 7.67
N THR A 104 13.32 -0.34 7.23
CA THR A 104 14.15 0.32 6.21
C THR A 104 15.53 0.69 6.76
N ASN A 105 15.63 0.99 8.06
CA ASN A 105 16.88 1.32 8.74
C ASN A 105 17.91 0.18 8.64
N VAL A 106 17.46 -1.08 8.68
CA VAL A 106 18.32 -2.26 8.47
C VAL A 106 19.03 -2.22 7.11
N MET A 107 18.45 -1.55 6.10
CA MET A 107 19.10 -1.39 4.80
C MET A 107 20.27 -0.41 4.82
N LEU A 108 20.41 0.47 5.81
CA LEU A 108 21.58 1.37 5.90
C LEU A 108 22.89 0.61 6.11
N GLU A 109 22.84 -0.50 6.85
CA GLU A 109 24.01 -1.36 7.08
C GLU A 109 24.30 -2.27 5.88
N ARG A 110 23.25 -2.68 5.14
CA ARG A 110 23.40 -3.54 3.95
C ARG A 110 23.78 -2.76 2.70
N LYS A 111 22.92 -1.83 2.27
CA LYS A 111 23.06 -0.97 1.09
C LYS A 111 22.36 0.36 1.34
N LYS A 112 23.15 1.39 1.67
CA LYS A 112 22.66 2.75 1.97
C LYS A 112 21.77 3.35 0.88
N GLU A 113 22.00 2.99 -0.38
CA GLU A 113 21.19 3.44 -1.52
C GLU A 113 19.73 2.95 -1.43
N TYR A 114 19.50 1.80 -0.79
CA TYR A 114 18.19 1.20 -0.60
C TYR A 114 17.51 1.57 0.73
N ALA A 115 18.16 2.36 1.58
CA ALA A 115 17.58 2.88 2.81
C ALA A 115 16.59 4.02 2.54
N THR A 116 15.57 3.71 1.74
CA THR A 116 14.59 4.65 1.22
C THR A 116 13.19 4.05 1.31
N ILE A 117 12.24 4.85 1.78
CA ILE A 117 10.80 4.57 1.75
C ILE A 117 10.16 5.36 0.61
N LEU A 118 9.47 4.68 -0.30
CA LEU A 118 8.56 5.30 -1.26
C LEU A 118 7.14 5.27 -0.70
N ALA A 119 6.56 6.43 -0.45
CA ALA A 119 5.21 6.61 0.10
C ALA A 119 4.29 7.19 -0.97
N PHE A 120 3.45 6.37 -1.59
CA PHE A 120 2.55 6.75 -2.67
C PHE A 120 1.12 6.95 -2.18
N ASP A 121 0.60 8.18 -2.29
CA ASP A 121 -0.75 8.58 -1.86
C ASP A 121 -1.04 8.23 -0.38
N VAL A 122 -0.01 8.24 0.47
CA VAL A 122 -0.13 7.95 1.90
C VAL A 122 0.53 9.02 2.75
N ARG A 123 -0.04 9.23 3.93
CA ARG A 123 0.51 10.16 4.91
C ARG A 123 1.67 9.50 5.65
N VAL A 124 2.67 10.31 5.97
CA VAL A 124 3.78 9.93 6.86
C VAL A 124 3.42 10.40 8.25
N MET A 125 3.42 9.48 9.21
CA MET A 125 3.16 9.84 10.61
C MET A 125 4.33 10.69 11.14
N PRO A 126 4.06 11.72 11.98
CA PRO A 126 5.11 12.61 12.48
C PRO A 126 6.23 11.84 13.17
N ASP A 127 5.84 10.83 13.93
CA ASP A 127 6.71 9.98 14.73
C ASP A 127 7.61 9.08 13.85
N ALA A 128 7.15 8.69 12.66
CA ALA A 128 7.94 8.00 11.65
C ALA A 128 8.92 8.96 10.96
N ARG A 129 8.50 10.21 10.72
CA ARG A 129 9.36 11.22 10.10
C ARG A 129 10.55 11.58 10.99
N ASP A 130 10.31 11.81 12.28
CA ASP A 130 11.36 12.10 13.25
C ASP A 130 12.40 10.96 13.30
N LEU A 131 11.92 9.71 13.35
CA LEU A 131 12.80 8.53 13.35
C LEU A 131 13.60 8.39 12.05
N ALA A 132 13.01 8.74 10.91
CA ALA A 132 13.68 8.65 9.62
C ALA A 132 14.80 9.69 9.50
N GLU A 133 14.56 10.91 10.00
CA GLU A 133 15.58 11.98 10.06
C GLU A 133 16.72 11.60 11.02
N GLU A 134 16.42 11.03 12.19
CA GLU A 134 17.43 10.57 13.15
C GLU A 134 18.27 9.40 12.59
N SER A 135 17.61 8.43 11.95
CA SER A 135 18.27 7.22 11.43
C SER A 135 18.99 7.47 10.10
N GLY A 136 18.65 8.53 9.36
CA GLY A 136 19.16 8.79 8.02
C GLY A 136 18.44 8.03 6.91
N VAL A 137 17.20 7.56 7.17
CA VAL A 137 16.33 6.92 6.17
C VAL A 137 15.64 8.01 5.35
N LYS A 138 15.67 7.90 4.03
CA LYS A 138 15.00 8.86 3.13
C LYS A 138 13.55 8.45 2.90
N ILE A 139 12.61 9.37 3.09
CA ILE A 139 11.20 9.14 2.73
C ILE A 139 10.84 10.03 1.55
N PHE A 140 10.44 9.43 0.43
CA PHE A 140 9.86 10.15 -0.70
C PHE A 140 8.36 9.97 -0.68
N VAL A 141 7.63 11.08 -0.62
CA VAL A 141 6.17 11.10 -0.71
C VAL A 141 5.79 11.52 -2.13
N ALA A 142 4.91 10.76 -2.78
CA ALA A 142 4.42 10.98 -4.14
C ALA A 142 2.89 10.90 -4.20
#